data_AF-A0AAW1DLZ3-F1
#
_entry.id   AF-A0AAW1DLZ3-F1
#
_cell.length_a   1.000
_cell.length_b   1.000
_cell.length_c   1.000
_cell.angle_alpha   90.00
_cell.angle_beta   90.00
_cell.angle_gamma   90.00
#
_symmetry.space_group_name_H-M   'P 1'
#
loop_
_entity.id
_entity.type
_entity.pdbx_description
1 polymer ?
#
loop_
_entity_poly.entity_id
_entity_poly.type
_entity_poly.pdbx_seq_one_letter_code
_entity_poly.pdbx_strand_id
1 'polypeptide(L)'
;MDHLPNNSPKVIGYWMSEKKSQKLNWSEFAKVCRVHGFELVKLDLNRSLEDQGPFNVIIHKLTDIIAQALKGDIKSIRMLSYVEDYIKSHPEVVIIDPIENVRKLLDRYLSYRVVHDSDLDKIDVFTPPFVELLSTDVDMNLLMLKEAGVTFPFVCKPSVANGTDCHKMAIVFNERGLKDCQPPCVAHSFVNHNAVLYKLFIVGDEYHIVERPSLKNFYADPDRPTIHFHSHDVSKSDSSSSLSVLDENEADCYSQESRKADPDILRQIVSIIREELGMSLLGVDVVTENNTGRHAVIDINPYPGYDGYPDFFESLVRCIEKCLSEKEMRNSKSDQDQDSGFETADSSDEKKRSPPLVGPGKNHERYL
;
A
#
# COMPACT_ATOMS: atom_id res chain seq x y z
N MET A 1 19.47 24.65 38.77
CA MET A 1 18.10 24.74 38.23
C MET A 1 17.97 23.57 37.30
N ASP A 2 17.42 22.48 37.82
CA ASP A 2 17.20 21.26 37.03
C ASP A 2 16.19 21.58 35.93
N HIS A 3 16.60 21.43 34.68
CA HIS A 3 15.70 21.44 33.55
C HIS A 3 14.78 20.23 33.66
N LEU A 4 13.61 20.40 34.29
CA LEU A 4 12.49 19.48 34.12
C LEU A 4 12.21 19.43 32.61
N PRO A 5 12.28 18.26 31.96
CA PRO A 5 11.85 18.17 30.57
C PRO A 5 10.38 18.60 30.53
N ASN A 6 10.09 19.58 29.67
CA ASN A 6 8.76 20.10 29.46
C ASN A 6 7.95 18.98 28.79
N ASN A 7 7.39 18.07 29.59
CA ASN A 7 6.79 16.83 29.13
C ASN A 7 5.33 17.07 28.71
N SER A 8 5.11 18.07 27.86
CA SER A 8 3.82 18.22 27.18
C SER A 8 3.55 16.96 26.36
N PRO A 9 2.36 16.37 26.43
CA PRO A 9 2.04 15.17 25.67
C PRO A 9 2.25 15.43 24.18
N LYS A 10 2.82 14.44 23.47
CA LYS A 10 2.95 14.53 22.01
C LYS A 10 1.54 14.44 21.39
N VAL A 11 1.27 15.22 20.36
CA VAL A 11 -0.07 15.32 19.76
C VAL A 11 -0.15 14.51 18.46
N ILE A 12 -1.12 13.59 18.41
CA ILE A 12 -1.50 12.83 17.22
C ILE A 12 -2.73 13.50 16.61
N GLY A 13 -2.55 14.17 15.46
CA GLY A 13 -3.63 14.54 14.58
C GLY A 13 -4.13 13.30 13.83
N TYR A 14 -5.43 13.09 13.73
CA TYR A 14 -5.98 12.00 12.91
C TYR A 14 -7.10 12.43 11.99
N TRP A 15 -7.14 11.83 10.79
CA TRP A 15 -8.26 11.99 9.88
C TRP A 15 -8.74 10.66 9.28
N MET A 16 -10.03 10.38 9.40
CA MET A 16 -10.69 9.25 8.75
C MET A 16 -12.10 9.65 8.31
N SER A 17 -12.60 9.01 7.25
CA SER A 17 -13.99 9.18 6.84
C SER A 17 -14.95 8.74 7.95
N GLU A 18 -16.16 9.30 7.95
CA GLU A 18 -17.18 8.96 8.97
C GLU A 18 -17.50 7.46 8.95
N LYS A 19 -17.58 6.87 7.75
CA LYS A 19 -17.78 5.43 7.54
C LYS A 19 -16.70 4.57 8.20
N LYS A 20 -15.43 4.99 8.16
CA LYS A 20 -14.33 4.28 8.83
C LYS A 20 -14.35 4.56 10.33
N SER A 21 -14.65 5.79 10.73
CA SER A 21 -14.73 6.22 12.12
C SER A 21 -15.76 5.40 12.92
N GLN A 22 -16.89 5.04 12.32
CA GLN A 22 -17.90 4.19 12.98
C GLN A 22 -17.45 2.76 13.27
N LYS A 23 -16.39 2.27 12.60
CA LYS A 23 -15.87 0.91 12.78
C LYS A 23 -14.77 0.81 13.83
N LEU A 24 -14.20 1.94 14.25
CA LEU A 24 -13.11 1.98 15.22
C LEU A 24 -13.63 2.36 16.60
N ASN A 25 -13.16 1.64 17.61
CA ASN A 25 -13.42 1.99 18.99
C ASN A 25 -12.51 3.15 19.44
N TRP A 26 -12.93 4.39 19.15
CA TRP A 26 -12.18 5.60 19.49
C TRP A 26 -11.93 5.77 20.99
N SER A 27 -12.84 5.26 21.83
CA SER A 27 -12.68 5.35 23.28
C SER A 27 -11.48 4.54 23.78
N GLU A 28 -11.28 3.36 23.17
CA GLU A 28 -10.15 2.49 23.43
C GLU A 28 -8.87 3.07 22.84
N PHE A 29 -8.89 3.51 21.58
CA PHE A 29 -7.71 4.13 20.97
C PHE A 29 -7.23 5.35 21.76
N ALA A 30 -8.14 6.25 22.15
CA ALA A 30 -7.79 7.42 22.96
C ALA A 30 -7.30 7.07 24.37
N LYS A 31 -7.67 5.89 24.91
CA LYS A 31 -7.15 5.39 26.18
C LYS A 31 -5.71 4.87 25.99
N VAL A 32 -5.46 4.08 24.95
CA VAL A 32 -4.11 3.57 24.63
C VAL A 32 -3.15 4.73 24.36
N CYS A 33 -3.54 5.70 23.52
CA CYS A 33 -2.72 6.90 23.28
C CYS A 33 -2.33 7.61 24.58
N ARG A 34 -3.29 7.81 25.51
CA ARG A 34 -3.01 8.47 26.79
C ARG A 34 -2.04 7.71 27.68
N VAL A 35 -2.11 6.37 27.69
CA VAL A 35 -1.16 5.52 28.43
C VAL A 35 0.27 5.73 27.93
N HIS A 36 0.42 5.92 26.61
CA HIS A 36 1.71 6.19 25.95
C HIS A 36 2.10 7.67 25.92
N GLY A 37 1.36 8.55 26.62
CA GLY A 37 1.69 9.98 26.69
C GLY A 37 1.31 10.79 25.45
N PHE A 38 0.38 10.29 24.63
CA PHE A 38 -0.14 10.99 23.47
C PHE A 38 -1.52 11.61 23.72
N GLU A 39 -1.72 12.80 23.14
CA GLU A 39 -3.03 13.41 22.97
C GLU A 39 -3.55 13.15 21.55
N LEU A 40 -4.85 12.85 21.41
CA LEU A 40 -5.46 12.51 20.13
C LEU A 40 -6.44 13.61 19.69
N VAL A 41 -6.20 14.20 18.52
CA VAL A 41 -6.99 15.32 17.97
C VAL A 41 -7.56 14.94 16.61
N LYS A 42 -8.90 15.00 16.46
CA LYS A 42 -9.56 14.79 15.16
C LYS A 42 -9.34 16.03 14.29
N LEU A 43 -8.74 15.85 13.13
CA LEU A 43 -8.53 16.94 12.18
C LEU A 43 -9.84 17.36 11.51
N ASP A 44 -10.07 18.67 11.46
CA ASP A 44 -11.10 19.29 10.62
C ASP A 44 -10.44 19.87 9.36
N LEU A 45 -10.58 19.16 8.23
CA LEU A 45 -10.03 19.59 6.94
C LEU A 45 -10.79 20.76 6.30
N ASN A 46 -11.86 21.27 6.93
CA ASN A 46 -12.53 22.50 6.50
C ASN A 46 -11.90 23.76 7.12
N ARG A 47 -10.93 23.60 8.04
CA ARG A 47 -10.22 24.68 8.73
C ARG A 47 -8.72 24.51 8.54
N SER A 48 -7.96 25.59 8.82
CA SER A 48 -6.50 25.54 8.77
C SER A 48 -5.96 24.50 9.75
N LEU A 49 -4.97 23.71 9.34
CA LEU A 49 -4.28 22.78 10.24
C LEU A 49 -3.35 23.52 11.21
N GLU A 50 -2.89 24.72 10.84
CA GLU A 50 -2.11 25.62 11.71
C GLU A 50 -2.84 25.94 13.02
N ASP A 51 -4.17 26.11 12.95
CA ASP A 51 -5.01 26.47 14.10
C ASP A 51 -5.38 25.27 14.99
N GLN A 52 -4.96 24.06 14.60
CA GLN A 52 -5.35 22.80 15.25
C GLN A 52 -4.17 22.09 15.92
N GLY A 53 -2.94 22.48 15.57
CA GLY A 53 -1.70 21.93 16.11
C GLY A 53 -1.15 22.69 17.33
N PRO A 54 0.15 22.54 17.63
CA PRO A 54 1.15 21.81 16.86
C PRO A 54 0.97 20.28 16.93
N PHE A 55 1.20 19.59 15.81
CA PHE A 55 1.16 18.13 15.75
C PHE A 55 2.57 17.55 15.81
N ASN A 56 2.71 16.34 16.37
CA ASN A 56 3.92 15.54 16.21
C ASN A 56 3.74 14.49 15.11
N VAL A 57 2.52 13.98 14.99
CA VAL A 57 2.16 12.93 14.02
C VAL A 57 0.79 13.23 13.43
N ILE A 58 0.64 12.99 12.13
CA ILE A 58 -0.66 12.94 11.47
C ILE A 58 -0.88 11.52 10.94
N ILE A 59 -1.93 10.87 11.42
CA ILE A 59 -2.39 9.57 10.92
C ILE A 59 -3.63 9.78 10.08
N HIS A 60 -3.65 9.24 8.86
CA HIS A 60 -4.80 9.49 8.01
C HIS A 60 -5.24 8.31 7.16
N LYS A 61 -6.51 8.35 6.78
CA LYS A 61 -7.06 7.55 5.68
C LYS A 61 -7.73 8.46 4.64
N LEU A 62 -6.93 9.29 3.97
CA LEU A 62 -7.39 10.27 2.96
C LEU A 62 -7.78 9.64 1.61
N THR A 63 -7.78 8.32 1.47
CA THR A 63 -7.98 7.60 0.20
C THR A 63 -9.19 8.08 -0.59
N ASP A 64 -10.32 8.32 0.10
CA ASP A 64 -11.56 8.75 -0.54
C ASP A 64 -11.47 10.21 -1.04
N ILE A 65 -10.81 11.10 -0.28
CA ILE A 65 -10.57 12.48 -0.68
C ILE A 65 -9.62 12.52 -1.88
N ILE A 66 -8.52 11.76 -1.83
CA ILE A 66 -7.56 11.71 -2.93
C ILE A 66 -8.25 11.18 -4.20
N ALA A 67 -9.03 10.10 -4.09
CA ALA A 67 -9.77 9.54 -5.23
C ALA A 67 -10.81 10.52 -5.81
N GLN A 68 -11.50 11.30 -4.96
CA GLN A 68 -12.43 12.34 -5.41
C GLN A 68 -11.70 13.51 -6.07
N ALA A 69 -10.54 13.92 -5.54
CA ALA A 69 -9.71 14.96 -6.12
C ALA A 69 -9.22 14.58 -7.53
N LEU A 70 -8.81 13.33 -7.73
CA LEU A 70 -8.42 12.80 -9.05
C LEU A 70 -9.58 12.81 -10.06
N LYS A 71 -10.83 12.75 -9.59
CA LYS A 71 -12.04 12.88 -10.42
C LYS A 71 -12.45 14.34 -10.67
N GLY A 72 -11.69 15.32 -10.19
CA GLY A 72 -11.97 16.74 -10.39
C GLY A 72 -12.89 17.37 -9.33
N ASP A 73 -13.15 16.71 -8.19
CA ASP A 73 -13.96 17.31 -7.14
C ASP A 73 -13.21 18.50 -6.49
N ILE A 74 -13.73 19.71 -6.70
CA ILE A 74 -13.09 20.96 -6.29
C ILE A 74 -12.88 21.01 -4.77
N LYS A 75 -13.84 20.50 -3.99
CA LYS A 75 -13.75 20.49 -2.53
C LYS A 75 -12.61 19.60 -2.06
N SER A 76 -12.51 18.39 -2.62
CA SER A 76 -11.47 17.42 -2.30
C SER A 76 -10.09 17.88 -2.77
N ILE A 77 -9.99 18.49 -3.95
CA ILE A 77 -8.73 19.12 -4.44
C ILE A 77 -8.25 20.17 -3.44
N ARG A 78 -9.16 21.06 -3.00
CA ARG A 78 -8.83 22.11 -2.04
C ARG A 78 -8.41 21.54 -0.68
N MET A 79 -9.15 20.57 -0.16
CA MET A 79 -8.79 19.89 1.10
C MET A 79 -7.42 19.23 1.01
N LEU A 80 -7.14 18.52 -0.09
CA LEU A 80 -5.87 17.84 -0.28
C LEU A 80 -4.71 18.84 -0.40
N SER A 81 -4.88 19.93 -1.15
CA SER A 81 -3.87 21.00 -1.25
C SER A 81 -3.51 21.56 0.13
N TYR A 82 -4.50 21.83 0.99
CA TYR A 82 -4.23 22.34 2.34
C TYR A 82 -3.46 21.36 3.21
N VAL A 83 -3.75 20.07 3.11
CA VAL A 83 -3.00 19.04 3.83
C VAL A 83 -1.56 18.99 3.31
N GLU A 84 -1.35 19.01 1.99
CA GLU A 84 -0.02 18.94 1.38
C GLU A 84 0.82 20.18 1.67
N ASP A 85 0.23 21.37 1.63
CA ASP A 85 0.90 22.63 1.96
C ASP A 85 1.34 22.65 3.43
N TYR A 86 0.52 22.13 4.34
CA TYR A 86 0.87 21.95 5.74
C TYR A 86 2.03 20.97 5.91
N ILE A 87 1.95 19.77 5.31
CA ILE A 87 3.02 18.76 5.38
C ILE A 87 4.35 19.32 4.85
N LYS A 88 4.30 20.09 3.76
CA LYS A 88 5.48 20.71 3.17
C LYS A 88 6.10 21.79 4.07
N SER A 89 5.26 22.53 4.79
CA SER A 89 5.69 23.60 5.69
C SER A 89 6.15 23.08 7.05
N HIS A 90 5.74 21.85 7.40
CA HIS A 90 6.03 21.18 8.68
C HIS A 90 6.76 19.84 8.48
N PRO A 91 7.99 19.86 7.95
CA PRO A 91 8.76 18.63 7.71
C PRO A 91 9.07 17.87 9.01
N GLU A 92 8.97 18.48 10.19
CA GLU A 92 9.12 17.84 11.50
C GLU A 92 7.96 16.90 11.85
N VAL A 93 6.78 17.07 11.25
CA VAL A 93 5.60 16.26 11.52
C VAL A 93 5.71 14.92 10.79
N VAL A 94 5.51 13.82 11.52
CA VAL A 94 5.48 12.47 10.94
C VAL A 94 4.12 12.23 10.29
N ILE A 95 4.11 11.78 9.03
CA ILE A 95 2.86 11.48 8.30
C ILE A 95 2.73 9.97 8.10
N ILE A 96 1.65 9.39 8.62
CA ILE A 96 1.35 7.96 8.54
C ILE A 96 0.05 7.75 7.74
N ASP A 97 0.11 7.26 6.50
CA ASP A 97 1.29 7.04 5.65
C ASP A 97 1.52 8.22 4.68
N PRO A 98 2.73 8.41 4.11
CA PRO A 98 3.00 9.49 3.17
C PRO A 98 2.00 9.52 2.00
N ILE A 99 1.49 10.70 1.67
CA ILE A 99 0.38 10.86 0.70
C ILE A 99 0.79 10.35 -0.69
N GLU A 100 2.04 10.61 -1.11
CA GLU A 100 2.59 10.12 -2.37
C GLU A 100 2.63 8.59 -2.45
N ASN A 101 2.88 7.89 -1.34
CA ASN A 101 2.88 6.44 -1.31
C ASN A 101 1.45 5.89 -1.30
N VAL A 102 0.54 6.52 -0.56
CA VAL A 102 -0.89 6.18 -0.58
C VAL A 102 -1.47 6.30 -2.01
N ARG A 103 -1.07 7.32 -2.78
CA ARG A 103 -1.52 7.52 -4.17
C ARG A 103 -1.22 6.33 -5.08
N LYS A 104 -0.08 5.67 -4.90
CA LYS A 104 0.31 4.48 -5.68
C LYS A 104 -0.71 3.34 -5.54
N LEU A 105 -1.40 3.29 -4.39
CA LEU A 105 -2.38 2.26 -4.07
C LEU A 105 -3.84 2.62 -4.43
N LEU A 106 -4.10 3.79 -5.01
CA LEU A 106 -5.45 4.20 -5.41
C LEU A 106 -5.81 3.77 -6.83
N ASP A 107 -4.79 3.48 -7.63
CA ASP A 107 -4.90 2.89 -8.95
C ASP A 107 -4.44 1.43 -8.87
N ARG A 108 -5.34 0.52 -9.20
CA ARG A 108 -5.12 -0.92 -9.07
C ARG A 108 -4.09 -1.43 -10.08
N TYR A 109 -4.02 -0.86 -11.28
CA TYR A 109 -3.01 -1.22 -12.26
C TYR A 109 -1.62 -0.82 -11.76
N LEU A 110 -1.48 0.41 -11.25
CA LEU A 110 -0.23 0.86 -10.64
C LEU A 110 0.14 0.03 -9.41
N SER A 111 -0.84 -0.30 -8.57
CA SER A 111 -0.63 -1.16 -7.40
C SER A 111 -0.05 -2.52 -7.82
N TYR A 112 -0.65 -3.18 -8.81
CA TYR A 112 -0.18 -4.47 -9.29
C TYR A 112 1.17 -4.38 -9.99
N ARG A 113 1.47 -3.27 -10.70
CA ARG A 113 2.80 -2.99 -11.25
C ARG A 113 3.86 -2.93 -10.16
N VAL A 114 3.62 -2.20 -9.07
CA VAL A 114 4.57 -2.12 -7.95
C VAL A 114 4.84 -3.49 -7.34
N VAL A 115 3.81 -4.31 -7.16
CA VAL A 115 3.96 -5.68 -6.63
C VAL A 115 4.68 -6.59 -7.62
N HIS A 116 4.31 -6.52 -8.90
CA HIS A 116 4.91 -7.33 -9.95
C HIS A 116 6.40 -7.03 -10.17
N ASP A 117 6.79 -5.76 -10.08
CA ASP A 117 8.18 -5.33 -10.30
C ASP A 117 9.05 -5.48 -9.04
N SER A 118 8.48 -5.97 -7.93
CA SER A 118 9.20 -6.24 -6.67
C SER A 118 9.88 -7.61 -6.67
N ASP A 119 10.70 -7.86 -5.64
CA ASP A 119 11.47 -9.08 -5.44
C ASP A 119 10.65 -10.32 -5.02
N LEU A 120 9.32 -10.29 -5.16
CA LEU A 120 8.45 -11.41 -4.79
C LEU A 120 8.69 -12.68 -5.61
N ASP A 121 9.09 -12.54 -6.88
CA ASP A 121 9.42 -13.68 -7.75
C ASP A 121 10.60 -14.50 -7.21
N LYS A 122 11.56 -13.84 -6.55
CA LYS A 122 12.75 -14.47 -5.93
C LYS A 122 12.40 -15.42 -4.78
N ILE A 123 11.22 -15.26 -4.19
CA ILE A 123 10.72 -16.10 -3.08
C ILE A 123 9.57 -17.01 -3.52
N ASP A 124 9.44 -17.26 -4.83
CA ASP A 124 8.39 -18.08 -5.45
C ASP A 124 6.95 -17.56 -5.24
N VAL A 125 6.81 -16.25 -5.04
CA VAL A 125 5.53 -15.54 -4.97
C VAL A 125 5.31 -14.84 -6.31
N PHE A 126 4.08 -14.84 -6.82
CA PHE A 126 3.77 -14.20 -8.10
C PHE A 126 2.60 -13.23 -8.01
N THR A 127 2.56 -12.29 -8.95
CA THR A 127 1.36 -11.51 -9.25
C THR A 127 0.68 -12.18 -10.44
N PRO A 128 -0.63 -12.52 -10.38
CA PRO A 128 -1.31 -13.11 -11.52
C PRO A 128 -1.19 -12.19 -12.74
N PRO A 129 -1.02 -12.71 -13.97
CA PRO A 129 -0.97 -11.89 -15.17
C PRO A 129 -2.16 -10.94 -15.21
N PHE A 130 -1.91 -9.66 -15.51
CA PHE A 130 -2.91 -8.60 -15.44
C PHE A 130 -2.72 -7.55 -16.54
N VAL A 131 -3.81 -6.87 -16.88
CA VAL A 131 -3.86 -5.78 -17.85
C VAL A 131 -4.94 -4.77 -17.49
N GLU A 132 -4.72 -3.51 -17.83
CA GLU A 132 -5.76 -2.48 -17.75
C GLU A 132 -6.55 -2.40 -19.07
N LEU A 133 -7.87 -2.50 -18.97
CA LEU A 133 -8.82 -2.36 -20.07
C LEU A 133 -9.49 -0.99 -19.98
N LEU A 134 -9.29 -0.16 -21.01
CA LEU A 134 -9.81 1.20 -21.10
C LEU A 134 -10.93 1.37 -22.14
N SER A 135 -11.10 0.40 -23.04
CA SER A 135 -12.10 0.43 -24.11
C SER A 135 -13.20 -0.60 -23.88
N THR A 136 -14.38 -0.34 -24.44
CA THR A 136 -15.49 -1.31 -24.51
C THR A 136 -15.41 -2.21 -25.74
N ASP A 137 -14.42 -2.00 -26.61
CA ASP A 137 -14.16 -2.84 -27.79
C ASP A 137 -13.66 -4.23 -27.37
N VAL A 138 -14.45 -5.26 -27.69
CA VAL A 138 -14.19 -6.65 -27.29
C VAL A 138 -12.96 -7.21 -28.01
N ASP A 139 -12.77 -6.94 -29.30
CA ASP A 139 -11.66 -7.49 -30.07
C ASP A 139 -10.33 -6.87 -29.61
N MET A 140 -10.34 -5.57 -29.33
CA MET A 140 -9.18 -4.86 -28.77
C MET A 140 -8.83 -5.41 -27.38
N ASN A 141 -9.83 -5.56 -26.51
CA ASN A 141 -9.62 -6.09 -25.15
C ASN A 141 -9.12 -7.54 -25.19
N LEU A 142 -9.61 -8.36 -26.12
CA LEU A 142 -9.14 -9.74 -26.30
C LEU A 142 -7.65 -9.78 -26.70
N LEU A 143 -7.23 -8.87 -27.59
CA LEU A 143 -5.82 -8.74 -27.96
C LEU A 143 -4.96 -8.34 -26.75
N MET A 144 -5.39 -7.33 -25.99
CA MET A 144 -4.67 -6.87 -24.79
C MET A 144 -4.52 -7.99 -23.74
N LEU A 145 -5.57 -8.79 -23.52
CA LEU A 145 -5.51 -9.95 -22.62
C LEU A 145 -4.46 -10.97 -23.10
N LYS A 146 -4.45 -11.29 -24.40
CA LYS A 146 -3.49 -12.24 -24.99
C LYS A 146 -2.05 -11.73 -24.88
N GLU A 147 -1.81 -10.46 -25.16
CA GLU A 147 -0.48 -9.84 -25.06
C GLU A 147 0.04 -9.81 -23.62
N ALA A 148 -0.85 -9.57 -22.65
CA ALA A 148 -0.51 -9.57 -21.22
C ALA A 148 -0.47 -10.97 -20.58
N GLY A 149 -0.78 -12.04 -21.34
CA GLY A 149 -0.84 -13.41 -20.83
C GLY A 149 -1.99 -13.66 -19.85
N VAL A 150 -3.05 -12.84 -19.87
CA VAL A 150 -4.25 -13.03 -19.05
C VAL A 150 -5.10 -14.15 -19.65
N THR A 151 -5.46 -15.14 -18.83
CA THR A 151 -6.20 -16.33 -19.27
C THR A 151 -7.57 -16.42 -18.62
N PHE A 152 -8.48 -17.18 -19.24
CA PHE A 152 -9.80 -17.44 -18.67
C PHE A 152 -9.74 -18.55 -17.60
N PRO A 153 -10.55 -18.46 -16.53
CA PRO A 153 -11.33 -17.29 -16.17
C PRO A 153 -10.43 -16.19 -15.63
N PHE A 154 -10.82 -14.93 -15.82
CA PHE A 154 -10.15 -13.78 -15.19
C PHE A 154 -11.14 -12.99 -14.33
N VAL A 155 -10.61 -12.24 -13.37
CA VAL A 155 -11.37 -11.30 -12.56
C VAL A 155 -11.20 -9.90 -13.11
N CYS A 156 -12.31 -9.21 -13.33
CA CYS A 156 -12.35 -7.78 -13.60
C CYS A 156 -12.65 -7.00 -12.31
N LYS A 157 -11.80 -6.02 -12.03
CA LYS A 157 -11.92 -5.08 -10.91
C LYS A 157 -11.88 -3.65 -11.46
N PRO A 158 -12.68 -2.69 -10.97
CA PRO A 158 -12.56 -1.30 -11.39
C PRO A 158 -11.12 -0.79 -11.23
N SER A 159 -10.61 0.07 -12.11
CA SER A 159 -9.22 0.56 -11.98
C SER A 159 -9.02 1.35 -10.69
N VAL A 160 -10.05 2.08 -10.26
CA VAL A 160 -10.04 2.79 -8.98
C VAL A 160 -10.15 1.78 -7.82
N ALA A 161 -9.14 1.76 -6.93
CA ALA A 161 -9.06 0.81 -5.83
C ALA A 161 -9.94 1.18 -4.61
N ASN A 162 -10.37 2.44 -4.51
CA ASN A 162 -11.15 2.96 -3.37
C ASN A 162 -12.44 3.68 -3.81
N GLY A 163 -13.48 3.63 -2.97
CA GLY A 163 -14.75 4.34 -3.20
C GLY A 163 -16.00 3.46 -3.07
N THR A 164 -17.14 3.95 -3.53
CA THR A 164 -18.45 3.28 -3.40
C THR A 164 -18.64 2.09 -4.33
N ASP A 165 -18.05 2.14 -5.54
CA ASP A 165 -18.22 1.10 -6.56
C ASP A 165 -16.96 0.25 -6.81
N CYS A 166 -15.85 0.51 -6.09
CA CYS A 166 -14.57 -0.17 -6.31
C CYS A 166 -14.57 -1.67 -5.97
N HIS A 167 -15.65 -2.15 -5.35
CA HIS A 167 -15.83 -3.52 -4.92
C HIS A 167 -16.78 -4.34 -5.81
N LYS A 168 -17.36 -3.73 -6.85
CA LYS A 168 -18.15 -4.45 -7.87
C LYS A 168 -17.17 -5.15 -8.82
N MET A 169 -17.15 -6.47 -8.79
CA MET A 169 -16.22 -7.30 -9.55
C MET A 169 -16.99 -8.24 -10.48
N ALA A 170 -16.28 -8.74 -11.48
CA ALA A 170 -16.80 -9.75 -12.40
C ALA A 170 -15.81 -10.90 -12.59
N ILE A 171 -16.28 -12.12 -12.74
CA ILE A 171 -15.49 -13.27 -13.20
C ILE A 171 -15.95 -13.61 -14.61
N VAL A 172 -15.04 -13.49 -15.57
CA VAL A 172 -15.30 -13.73 -16.99
C VAL A 172 -14.70 -15.06 -17.40
N PHE A 173 -15.51 -15.95 -17.98
CA PHE A 173 -15.16 -17.35 -18.23
C PHE A 173 -14.75 -17.66 -19.67
N ASN A 174 -15.10 -16.79 -20.62
CA ASN A 174 -14.93 -17.00 -22.05
C ASN A 174 -15.01 -15.68 -22.82
N GLU A 175 -14.69 -15.74 -24.12
CA GLU A 175 -14.64 -14.56 -24.99
C GLU A 175 -15.99 -13.79 -25.06
N ARG A 176 -17.13 -14.49 -24.95
CA ARG A 176 -18.46 -13.86 -24.99
C ARG A 176 -18.74 -12.95 -23.80
N GLY A 177 -18.09 -13.22 -22.66
CA GLY A 177 -18.23 -12.44 -21.44
C GLY A 177 -17.40 -11.15 -21.40
N LEU A 178 -16.48 -10.93 -22.35
CA LEU A 178 -15.69 -9.68 -22.40
C LEU A 178 -16.56 -8.42 -22.48
N LYS A 179 -17.73 -8.52 -23.11
CA LYS A 179 -18.70 -7.43 -23.20
C LYS A 179 -19.25 -6.99 -21.83
N ASP A 180 -19.14 -7.84 -20.82
CA ASP A 180 -19.63 -7.58 -19.46
C ASP A 180 -18.58 -6.85 -18.60
N CYS A 181 -17.35 -6.68 -19.11
CA CYS A 181 -16.33 -5.84 -18.49
C CYS A 181 -16.80 -4.38 -18.44
N GLN A 182 -16.43 -3.67 -17.38
CA GLN A 182 -16.79 -2.26 -17.18
C GLN A 182 -15.52 -1.38 -17.11
N PRO A 183 -14.95 -1.00 -18.27
CA PRO A 183 -13.82 -0.08 -18.33
C PRO A 183 -14.11 1.29 -17.69
N PRO A 184 -13.12 1.96 -17.07
CA PRO A 184 -11.75 1.49 -16.85
C PRO A 184 -11.71 0.40 -15.77
N CYS A 185 -11.11 -0.74 -16.10
CA CYS A 185 -10.96 -1.87 -15.19
C CYS A 185 -9.65 -2.61 -15.39
N VAL A 186 -9.17 -3.27 -14.34
CA VAL A 186 -8.04 -4.18 -14.38
C VAL A 186 -8.57 -5.60 -14.46
N ALA A 187 -8.18 -6.32 -15.50
CA ALA A 187 -8.38 -7.75 -15.64
C ALA A 187 -7.12 -8.47 -15.14
N HIS A 188 -7.27 -9.49 -14.30
CA HIS A 188 -6.17 -10.37 -13.93
C HIS A 188 -6.62 -11.84 -13.89
N SER A 189 -5.72 -12.75 -14.24
CA SER A 189 -6.05 -14.18 -14.30
C SER A 189 -6.56 -14.68 -12.95
N PHE A 190 -7.61 -15.50 -12.97
CA PHE A 190 -8.13 -16.12 -11.76
C PHE A 190 -7.19 -17.22 -11.29
N VAL A 191 -6.82 -17.20 -10.01
CA VAL A 191 -6.01 -18.25 -9.39
C VAL A 191 -6.96 -19.14 -8.62
N ASN A 192 -7.00 -20.44 -8.91
CA ASN A 192 -7.76 -21.39 -8.09
C ASN A 192 -7.02 -21.60 -6.76
N HIS A 193 -7.71 -21.33 -5.65
CA HIS A 193 -7.10 -21.28 -4.31
C HIS A 193 -8.00 -21.84 -3.21
N ASN A 194 -8.97 -22.67 -3.60
CA ASN A 194 -9.80 -23.45 -2.70
C ASN A 194 -10.55 -22.60 -1.65
N ALA A 195 -11.06 -21.44 -2.07
CA ALA A 195 -11.89 -20.55 -1.24
C ALA A 195 -11.23 -20.03 0.04
N VAL A 196 -9.90 -20.04 0.16
CA VAL A 196 -9.17 -19.47 1.31
C VAL A 196 -8.33 -18.26 0.91
N LEU A 197 -8.56 -17.13 1.58
CA LEU A 197 -7.78 -15.91 1.45
C LEU A 197 -6.98 -15.66 2.74
N TYR A 198 -5.69 -15.39 2.61
CA TYR A 198 -4.83 -14.95 3.71
C TYR A 198 -4.66 -13.44 3.64
N LYS A 199 -5.24 -12.73 4.60
CA LYS A 199 -5.05 -11.28 4.77
C LYS A 199 -3.86 -11.03 5.68
N LEU A 200 -2.79 -10.47 5.14
CA LEU A 200 -1.62 -10.00 5.89
C LEU A 200 -1.86 -8.54 6.27
N PHE A 201 -2.26 -8.30 7.51
CA PHE A 201 -2.44 -6.97 8.04
C PHE A 201 -1.13 -6.48 8.66
N ILE A 202 -0.61 -5.37 8.14
CA ILE A 202 0.68 -4.80 8.50
C ILE A 202 0.46 -3.50 9.28
N VAL A 203 1.15 -3.36 10.40
CA VAL A 203 1.14 -2.19 11.28
C VAL A 203 2.57 -1.91 11.73
N GLY A 204 3.25 -1.00 11.03
CA GLY A 204 4.67 -0.77 11.24
C GLY A 204 5.44 -2.07 11.02
N ASP A 205 6.27 -2.47 11.99
CA ASP A 205 7.04 -3.73 11.92
C ASP A 205 6.28 -4.99 12.27
N GLU A 206 5.09 -4.83 12.86
CA GLU A 206 4.26 -5.95 13.26
C GLU A 206 3.30 -6.31 12.12
N TYR A 207 2.95 -7.58 12.02
CA TYR A 207 1.91 -8.03 11.09
C TYR A 207 1.12 -9.19 11.69
N HIS A 208 -0.12 -9.35 11.23
CA HIS A 208 -0.99 -10.45 11.63
C HIS A 208 -1.64 -11.08 10.40
N ILE A 209 -1.78 -12.41 10.42
CA ILE A 209 -2.40 -13.18 9.35
C ILE A 209 -3.83 -13.50 9.77
N VAL A 210 -4.78 -13.14 8.92
CA VAL A 210 -6.19 -13.48 9.12
C VAL A 210 -6.69 -14.26 7.93
N GLU A 211 -7.14 -15.49 8.16
CA GLU A 211 -7.83 -16.29 7.15
C GLU A 211 -9.24 -15.75 6.93
N ARG A 212 -9.67 -15.71 5.67
CA ARG A 212 -11.00 -15.29 5.24
C ARG A 212 -11.57 -16.26 4.21
N PRO A 213 -12.91 -16.38 4.15
CA PRO A 213 -13.57 -16.96 2.99
C PRO A 213 -13.14 -16.23 1.72
N SER A 214 -13.05 -16.97 0.63
CA SER A 214 -12.68 -16.44 -0.69
C SER A 214 -13.46 -17.15 -1.78
N LEU A 215 -13.24 -16.76 -3.03
CA LEU A 215 -13.87 -17.39 -4.18
C LEU A 215 -13.47 -18.87 -4.28
N LYS A 216 -14.47 -19.73 -4.48
CA LYS A 216 -14.27 -21.14 -4.83
C LYS A 216 -13.56 -21.28 -6.17
N ASN A 217 -13.19 -22.51 -6.51
CA ASN A 217 -12.50 -22.75 -7.76
C ASN A 217 -13.42 -22.53 -8.97
N PHE A 218 -12.83 -21.97 -10.02
CA PHE A 218 -13.46 -21.67 -11.29
C PHE A 218 -12.53 -22.09 -12.42
N TYR A 219 -13.14 -22.65 -13.47
CA TYR A 219 -12.43 -23.13 -14.65
C TYR A 219 -13.03 -22.46 -15.89
N ALA A 220 -12.22 -22.31 -16.93
CA ALA A 220 -12.69 -21.79 -18.20
C ALA A 220 -13.84 -22.66 -18.71
N ASP A 221 -14.94 -22.00 -19.08
CA ASP A 221 -16.15 -22.67 -19.51
C ASP A 221 -16.73 -21.85 -20.66
N PRO A 222 -16.80 -22.41 -21.89
CA PRO A 222 -17.33 -21.71 -23.04
C PRO A 222 -18.75 -21.20 -22.83
N ASP A 223 -19.59 -21.93 -22.08
CA ASP A 223 -21.04 -21.70 -21.94
C ASP A 223 -21.44 -21.02 -20.64
N ARG A 224 -20.51 -20.88 -19.70
CA ARG A 224 -20.78 -20.19 -18.43
C ARG A 224 -20.92 -18.68 -18.61
N PRO A 225 -21.99 -18.06 -18.09
CA PRO A 225 -22.12 -16.60 -18.09
C PRO A 225 -21.16 -15.96 -17.08
N THR A 226 -20.84 -14.69 -17.30
CA THR A 226 -20.10 -13.85 -16.36
C THR A 226 -20.78 -13.82 -14.99
N ILE A 227 -19.99 -13.94 -13.92
CA ILE A 227 -20.49 -13.79 -12.55
C ILE A 227 -20.17 -12.39 -12.07
N HIS A 228 -21.20 -11.60 -11.74
CA HIS A 228 -21.03 -10.32 -11.07
C HIS A 228 -21.21 -10.49 -9.56
N PHE A 229 -20.32 -9.91 -8.78
CA PHE A 229 -20.37 -9.99 -7.32
C PHE A 229 -19.78 -8.75 -6.68
N HIS A 230 -20.07 -8.55 -5.40
CA HIS A 230 -19.42 -7.53 -4.59
C HIS A 230 -18.40 -8.19 -3.66
N SER A 231 -17.14 -7.71 -3.65
CA SER A 231 -16.06 -8.41 -2.92
C SER A 231 -16.31 -8.55 -1.41
N HIS A 232 -17.02 -7.59 -0.82
CA HIS A 232 -17.43 -7.66 0.58
C HIS A 232 -18.40 -8.79 0.91
N ASP A 233 -19.13 -9.31 -0.07
CA ASP A 233 -20.11 -10.39 0.16
C ASP A 233 -19.42 -11.76 0.12
N VAL A 234 -18.17 -11.81 -0.35
CA VAL A 234 -17.37 -13.03 -0.50
C VAL A 234 -16.29 -13.13 0.59
N SER A 235 -15.55 -12.04 0.88
CA SER A 235 -14.31 -12.12 1.68
C SER A 235 -14.33 -11.39 3.03
N LYS A 236 -15.51 -11.12 3.58
CA LYS A 236 -15.64 -10.67 4.97
C LYS A 236 -15.73 -11.87 5.92
N SER A 237 -15.48 -11.62 7.20
CA SER A 237 -15.49 -12.63 8.27
C SER A 237 -16.86 -13.29 8.46
N ASP A 238 -17.95 -12.60 8.11
CA ASP A 238 -19.34 -13.04 8.19
C ASP A 238 -19.93 -13.45 6.83
N SER A 239 -19.12 -13.45 5.77
CA SER A 239 -19.58 -13.79 4.42
C SER A 239 -20.00 -15.26 4.32
N SER A 240 -21.24 -15.48 3.89
CA SER A 240 -21.79 -16.80 3.54
C SER A 240 -22.40 -16.72 2.14
N SER A 241 -21.53 -16.76 1.12
CA SER A 241 -21.93 -16.78 -0.28
C SER A 241 -21.76 -18.17 -0.86
N SER A 242 -22.61 -18.58 -1.81
CA SER A 242 -22.37 -19.79 -2.59
C SER A 242 -21.08 -19.69 -3.43
N LEU A 243 -20.56 -18.48 -3.63
CA LEU A 243 -19.27 -18.25 -4.29
C LEU A 243 -18.08 -18.59 -3.39
N SER A 244 -18.27 -18.76 -2.08
CA SER A 244 -17.20 -19.06 -1.13
C SER A 244 -17.28 -20.47 -0.53
N VAL A 245 -18.15 -21.31 -1.06
CA VAL A 245 -18.30 -22.71 -0.66
C VAL A 245 -17.74 -23.59 -1.77
N LEU A 246 -16.78 -24.46 -1.44
CA LEU A 246 -16.21 -25.41 -2.39
C LEU A 246 -17.26 -26.43 -2.84
N ASP A 247 -17.10 -26.89 -4.08
CA ASP A 247 -17.92 -27.98 -4.59
C ASP A 247 -17.52 -29.30 -3.88
N GLU A 248 -18.48 -30.17 -3.59
CA GLU A 248 -18.31 -31.35 -2.72
C GLU A 248 -17.10 -32.22 -3.13
N ASN A 249 -16.94 -32.47 -4.43
CA ASN A 249 -15.83 -33.25 -4.97
C ASN A 249 -14.44 -32.64 -4.69
N GLU A 250 -14.36 -31.31 -4.63
CA GLU A 250 -13.11 -30.60 -4.33
C GLU A 250 -12.87 -30.53 -2.83
N ALA A 251 -13.93 -30.36 -2.03
CA ALA A 251 -13.86 -30.37 -0.57
C ALA A 251 -13.37 -31.72 -0.02
N ASP A 252 -13.82 -32.83 -0.61
CA ASP A 252 -13.43 -34.19 -0.21
C ASP A 252 -11.96 -34.52 -0.58
N CYS A 253 -11.46 -33.93 -1.67
CA CYS A 253 -10.04 -34.01 -2.03
C CYS A 253 -9.16 -33.06 -1.21
N TYR A 254 -9.77 -32.12 -0.48
CA TYR A 254 -9.08 -31.12 0.33
C TYR A 254 -8.78 -31.68 1.73
N SER A 255 -7.71 -32.47 1.86
CA SER A 255 -7.19 -32.77 3.20
C SER A 255 -6.64 -31.47 3.83
N GLN A 256 -7.20 -31.05 4.96
CA GLN A 256 -6.86 -29.83 5.71
C GLN A 256 -5.35 -29.63 5.99
N GLU A 257 -4.55 -30.71 5.94
CA GLU A 257 -3.12 -30.70 6.21
C GLU A 257 -2.26 -30.38 4.98
N SER A 258 -2.79 -30.49 3.75
CA SER A 258 -1.95 -30.67 2.57
C SER A 258 -1.47 -29.40 1.86
N ARG A 259 -1.66 -28.18 2.40
CA ARG A 259 -0.98 -26.91 2.00
C ARG A 259 -1.60 -25.69 2.73
N LYS A 260 -1.39 -25.56 4.03
CA LYS A 260 -1.53 -24.24 4.68
C LYS A 260 -0.50 -23.30 4.09
N ALA A 261 -0.81 -22.01 3.94
CA ALA A 261 0.15 -21.05 3.43
C ALA A 261 1.43 -21.08 4.27
N ASP A 262 2.58 -21.21 3.60
CA ASP A 262 3.88 -21.20 4.25
C ASP A 262 4.10 -19.89 5.03
N PRO A 263 4.16 -19.93 6.38
CA PRO A 263 4.34 -18.74 7.19
C PRO A 263 5.65 -18.00 6.92
N ASP A 264 6.69 -18.69 6.45
CA ASP A 264 7.99 -18.10 6.13
C ASP A 264 7.91 -17.30 4.83
N ILE A 265 7.16 -17.78 3.84
CA ILE A 265 6.86 -17.04 2.61
C ILE A 265 6.00 -15.81 2.95
N LEU A 266 4.93 -15.98 3.75
CA LEU A 266 4.06 -14.85 4.13
C LEU A 266 4.84 -13.75 4.86
N ARG A 267 5.82 -14.11 5.72
CA ARG A 267 6.73 -13.14 6.35
C ARG A 267 7.58 -12.38 5.34
N GLN A 268 8.14 -13.08 4.37
CA GLN A 268 8.97 -12.47 3.34
C GLN A 268 8.15 -11.53 2.44
N ILE A 269 6.89 -11.89 2.11
CA ILE A 269 5.95 -11.00 1.41
C ILE A 269 5.79 -9.69 2.17
N VAL A 270 5.55 -9.74 3.49
CA VAL A 270 5.40 -8.54 4.31
C VAL A 270 6.66 -7.67 4.24
N SER A 271 7.85 -8.28 4.33
CA SER A 271 9.11 -7.55 4.26
C SER A 271 9.28 -6.82 2.93
N ILE A 272 9.12 -7.54 1.82
CA ILE A 272 9.33 -7.01 0.45
C ILE A 272 8.33 -5.90 0.16
N ILE A 273 7.04 -6.13 0.42
CA ILE A 273 5.98 -5.15 0.13
C ILE A 273 6.14 -3.87 0.96
N ARG A 274 6.56 -3.97 2.22
CA ARG A 274 6.80 -2.79 3.06
C ARG A 274 7.96 -1.95 2.55
N GLU A 275 9.05 -2.59 2.15
CA GLU A 275 10.22 -1.92 1.60
C GLU A 275 9.87 -1.21 0.28
N GLU A 276 9.15 -1.90 -0.61
CA GLU A 276 8.76 -1.37 -1.91
C GLU A 276 7.79 -0.18 -1.81
N LEU A 277 6.79 -0.26 -0.92
CA LEU A 277 5.78 0.79 -0.77
C LEU A 277 6.19 1.92 0.15
N GLY A 278 7.11 1.69 1.10
CA GLY A 278 7.47 2.66 2.13
C GLY A 278 6.26 3.10 2.96
N MET A 279 5.39 2.15 3.31
CA MET A 279 4.14 2.39 4.07
C MET A 279 4.08 1.49 5.30
N SER A 280 3.46 1.99 6.35
CA SER A 280 3.34 1.33 7.65
C SER A 280 2.00 0.62 7.82
N LEU A 281 0.94 1.13 7.22
CA LEU A 281 -0.43 0.64 7.42
C LEU A 281 -0.98 0.03 6.13
N LEU A 282 -0.77 -1.28 5.98
CA LEU A 282 -1.11 -2.02 4.75
C LEU A 282 -1.94 -3.27 5.05
N GLY A 283 -2.73 -3.68 4.07
CA GLY A 283 -3.32 -5.02 4.00
C GLY A 283 -2.94 -5.67 2.68
N VAL A 284 -2.36 -6.86 2.73
CA VAL A 284 -2.00 -7.64 1.54
C VAL A 284 -2.88 -8.87 1.48
N ASP A 285 -3.56 -9.07 0.35
CA ASP A 285 -4.43 -10.20 0.11
C ASP A 285 -3.64 -11.27 -0.67
N VAL A 286 -3.40 -12.41 -0.03
CA VAL A 286 -2.59 -13.51 -0.57
C VAL A 286 -3.44 -14.78 -0.68
N VAL A 287 -3.30 -15.50 -1.78
CA VAL A 287 -3.92 -16.81 -2.01
C VAL A 287 -2.87 -17.85 -2.33
N THR A 288 -3.16 -19.12 -2.05
CA THR A 288 -2.27 -20.24 -2.39
C THR A 288 -2.86 -21.01 -3.57
N GLU A 289 -2.15 -21.04 -4.69
CA GLU A 289 -2.60 -21.74 -5.90
C GLU A 289 -2.72 -23.25 -5.64
N ASN A 290 -3.87 -23.82 -5.98
CA ASN A 290 -4.20 -25.20 -5.63
C ASN A 290 -3.30 -26.24 -6.31
N ASN A 291 -2.93 -26.01 -7.57
CA ASN A 291 -2.14 -26.95 -8.37
C ASN A 291 -0.68 -26.97 -7.93
N THR A 292 -0.05 -25.80 -7.83
CA THR A 292 1.40 -25.67 -7.61
C THR A 292 1.76 -25.50 -6.14
N GLY A 293 0.85 -24.98 -5.31
CA GLY A 293 1.13 -24.56 -3.94
C GLY A 293 1.84 -23.20 -3.82
N ARG A 294 2.09 -22.52 -4.95
CA ARG A 294 2.72 -21.19 -4.98
C ARG A 294 1.76 -20.12 -4.44
N HIS A 295 2.30 -19.02 -3.95
CA HIS A 295 1.50 -17.93 -3.39
C HIS A 295 1.34 -16.81 -4.40
N ALA A 296 0.13 -16.24 -4.46
CA ALA A 296 -0.18 -15.10 -5.30
C ALA A 296 -0.64 -13.91 -4.48
N VAL A 297 -0.05 -12.74 -4.72
CA VAL A 297 -0.57 -11.47 -4.19
C VAL A 297 -1.64 -10.96 -5.15
N ILE A 298 -2.87 -10.81 -4.67
CA ILE A 298 -4.04 -10.48 -5.51
C ILE A 298 -4.65 -9.10 -5.23
N ASP A 299 -4.31 -8.47 -4.09
CA ASP A 299 -4.73 -7.11 -3.76
C ASP A 299 -3.83 -6.51 -2.68
N ILE A 300 -3.67 -5.18 -2.70
CA ILE A 300 -3.02 -4.42 -1.63
C ILE A 300 -3.90 -3.22 -1.29
N ASN A 301 -4.09 -2.97 0.01
CA ASN A 301 -5.01 -1.96 0.50
C ASN A 301 -4.32 -1.04 1.52
N PRO A 302 -4.38 0.29 1.35
CA PRO A 302 -3.89 1.25 2.34
C PRO A 302 -4.86 1.33 3.53
N TYR A 303 -4.33 1.25 4.75
CA TYR A 303 -5.07 1.32 6.00
C TYR A 303 -6.38 0.49 5.96
N PRO A 304 -6.29 -0.84 5.90
CA PRO A 304 -7.46 -1.72 5.76
C PRO A 304 -8.35 -1.72 7.02
N GLY A 305 -9.30 -2.66 7.06
CA GLY A 305 -10.22 -2.85 8.19
C GLY A 305 -9.52 -3.18 9.51
N TYR A 306 -8.46 -3.99 9.46
CA TYR A 306 -7.81 -4.65 10.61
C TYR A 306 -8.75 -5.54 11.44
N ASP A 307 -9.89 -5.95 10.85
CA ASP A 307 -10.84 -6.86 11.48
C ASP A 307 -10.17 -8.23 11.71
N GLY A 308 -10.02 -8.64 12.96
CA GLY A 308 -9.30 -9.87 13.35
C GLY A 308 -7.82 -9.65 13.69
N TYR A 309 -7.32 -8.41 13.69
CA TYR A 309 -5.99 -8.08 14.21
C TYR A 309 -6.06 -7.93 15.74
N PRO A 310 -5.32 -8.73 16.53
CA PRO A 310 -5.32 -8.62 17.99
C PRO A 310 -4.60 -7.36 18.45
N ASP A 311 -5.16 -6.65 19.43
CA ASP A 311 -4.54 -5.48 20.05
C ASP A 311 -4.09 -4.39 19.05
N PHE A 312 -4.84 -4.21 17.95
CA PHE A 312 -4.50 -3.29 16.86
C PHE A 312 -4.06 -1.89 17.31
N PHE A 313 -4.74 -1.31 18.30
CA PHE A 313 -4.41 0.04 18.79
C PHE A 313 -3.05 0.11 19.49
N GLU A 314 -2.65 -0.96 20.18
CA GLU A 314 -1.34 -1.05 20.83
C GLU A 314 -0.23 -1.11 19.77
N SER A 315 -0.36 -1.98 18.77
CA SER A 315 0.59 -2.07 17.64
C SER A 315 0.64 -0.76 16.85
N LEU A 316 -0.49 -0.09 16.67
CA LEU A 316 -0.54 1.22 16.02
C LEU A 316 0.23 2.29 16.81
N VAL A 317 0.10 2.32 18.14
CA VAL A 317 0.85 3.27 18.97
C VAL A 317 2.36 2.99 18.96
N ARG A 318 2.77 1.72 19.01
CA ARG A 318 4.19 1.36 18.85
C ARG A 318 4.75 1.75 17.49
N CYS A 319 3.95 1.59 16.42
CA CYS A 319 4.31 2.08 15.09
C CYS A 319 4.54 3.60 15.09
N ILE A 320 3.64 4.37 15.72
CA ILE A 320 3.76 5.83 15.85
C ILE A 320 5.03 6.22 16.61
N GLU A 321 5.28 5.59 17.75
CA GLU A 321 6.48 5.84 18.57
C GLU A 321 7.76 5.58 17.77
N LYS A 322 7.80 4.45 17.05
CA LYS A 322 8.94 4.12 16.20
C LYS A 322 9.15 5.17 15.11
N CYS A 323 8.11 5.57 14.39
CA CYS A 323 8.22 6.57 13.34
C CYS A 323 8.72 7.93 13.89
N LEU A 324 8.28 8.31 15.11
CA LEU A 324 8.78 9.49 15.80
C LEU A 324 10.27 9.37 16.15
N SER A 325 10.70 8.25 16.74
CA SER A 325 12.10 8.02 17.09
C SER A 325 13.01 8.00 15.84
N GLU A 326 12.57 7.39 14.74
CA GLU A 326 13.32 7.43 13.48
C GLU A 326 13.46 8.85 12.93
N LYS A 327 12.41 9.67 13.06
CA LYS A 327 12.44 11.06 12.61
C LYS A 327 13.40 11.91 13.45
N GLU A 328 13.36 11.76 14.76
CA GLU A 328 14.29 12.41 15.70
C GLU A 328 15.74 12.05 15.37
N MET A 329 16.03 10.76 15.13
CA MET A 329 17.37 10.29 14.75
C MET A 329 17.85 10.82 13.39
N ARG A 330 16.95 10.98 12.40
CA ARG A 330 17.30 11.57 11.10
C ARG A 330 17.65 13.05 11.24
N ASN A 331 16.89 13.81 12.05
CA ASN A 331 17.15 15.23 12.29
C ASN A 331 18.48 15.43 13.06
N SER A 332 18.77 14.59 14.06
CA SER A 332 20.05 14.69 14.80
C SER A 332 21.28 14.41 13.92
N LYS A 333 21.15 13.54 12.90
CA LYS A 333 22.24 13.28 11.94
C LYS A 333 22.44 14.45 10.97
N SER A 334 21.36 15.06 10.48
CA SER A 334 21.47 16.23 9.59
C SER A 334 22.12 17.43 10.26
N ASP A 335 21.92 17.60 11.58
CA ASP A 335 22.53 18.69 12.33
C ASP A 335 24.03 18.45 12.57
N GLN A 336 24.47 17.20 12.77
CA GLN A 336 25.89 16.85 12.92
C GLN A 336 26.70 17.00 11.62
N ASP A 337 26.10 16.69 10.46
CA ASP A 337 26.78 16.86 9.17
C ASP A 337 26.94 18.34 8.77
N GLN A 338 26.07 19.24 9.26
CA GLN A 338 26.19 20.69 9.04
C GLN A 338 27.22 21.38 9.96
N ASP A 339 27.50 20.82 11.15
CA ASP A 339 28.43 21.41 12.13
C ASP A 339 29.90 20.97 11.94
N SER A 340 30.17 20.05 11.00
CA SER A 340 31.53 19.58 10.68
C SER A 340 32.29 20.47 9.68
N GLY A 341 31.73 21.63 9.30
CA GLY A 341 32.36 22.64 8.45
C GLY A 341 33.49 23.38 9.18
N PHE A 342 34.66 22.76 9.26
CA PHE A 342 35.86 23.28 9.90
C PHE A 342 36.22 24.69 9.39
N GLU A 343 36.25 25.65 10.31
CA GLU A 343 36.87 26.96 10.13
C GLU A 343 38.37 26.80 9.82
N THR A 344 38.80 27.25 8.66
CA THR A 344 40.17 27.76 8.49
C THR A 344 40.10 29.14 7.85
N ALA A 345 39.99 30.15 8.69
CA ALA A 345 40.36 31.51 8.33
C ALA A 345 41.79 31.77 8.82
N ASP A 346 42.67 32.06 7.85
CA ASP A 346 43.43 33.31 7.75
C ASP A 346 44.96 33.20 7.52
N SER A 347 45.37 34.03 6.55
CA SER A 347 46.60 34.85 6.53
C SER A 347 47.88 34.35 5.82
N SER A 348 48.05 34.89 4.60
CA SER A 348 49.16 35.78 4.17
C SER A 348 50.43 35.26 3.47
N ASP A 349 50.49 35.65 2.18
CA ASP A 349 51.55 36.38 1.45
C ASP A 349 52.89 35.77 0.96
N GLU A 350 53.15 36.12 -0.31
CA GLU A 350 54.44 36.37 -1.00
C GLU A 350 55.41 35.21 -1.31
N LYS A 351 55.55 34.82 -2.59
CA LYS A 351 56.58 35.37 -3.52
C LYS A 351 56.72 34.64 -4.86
N LYS A 352 56.90 35.47 -5.89
CA LYS A 352 57.38 35.18 -7.26
C LYS A 352 58.65 34.30 -7.30
N ARG A 353 58.71 33.36 -8.26
CA ARG A 353 59.78 33.23 -9.29
C ARG A 353 59.61 31.95 -10.13
N SER A 354 59.30 32.12 -11.41
CA SER A 354 59.78 31.27 -12.53
C SER A 354 61.23 31.69 -12.87
N PRO A 355 62.03 31.03 -13.77
CA PRO A 355 61.73 30.04 -14.85
C PRO A 355 62.88 28.96 -15.01
N PRO A 356 63.27 28.38 -16.18
CA PRO A 356 62.61 28.11 -17.49
C PRO A 356 62.74 26.66 -18.07
N LEU A 357 61.82 26.36 -19.02
CA LEU A 357 61.91 25.62 -20.31
C LEU A 357 63.01 24.57 -20.59
N VAL A 358 62.61 23.38 -21.09
CA VAL A 358 63.08 22.70 -22.34
C VAL A 358 62.01 21.66 -22.80
N GLY A 359 61.54 21.72 -24.06
CA GLY A 359 60.74 20.66 -24.72
C GLY A 359 61.61 19.72 -25.59
N PRO A 360 61.13 19.04 -26.66
CA PRO A 360 59.77 18.67 -27.07
C PRO A 360 59.62 17.14 -27.34
N GLY A 361 58.41 16.62 -27.60
CA GLY A 361 58.27 15.21 -28.01
C GLY A 361 56.86 14.69 -28.33
N LYS A 362 56.37 15.03 -29.53
CA LYS A 362 55.49 14.31 -30.48
C LYS A 362 54.56 13.16 -30.03
N ASN A 363 53.32 13.23 -30.58
CA ASN A 363 52.47 12.20 -31.21
C ASN A 363 52.10 10.96 -30.36
N HIS A 364 50.85 10.48 -30.24
CA HIS A 364 49.89 10.14 -31.28
C HIS A 364 48.55 9.69 -30.62
N GLU A 365 47.45 10.01 -31.29
CA GLU A 365 46.25 9.20 -31.59
C GLU A 365 45.71 8.10 -30.64
N ARG A 366 44.39 8.23 -30.41
CA ARG A 366 43.30 7.23 -30.57
C ARG A 366 43.50 5.83 -29.96
N TYR A 367 42.56 5.39 -29.12
CA TYR A 367 41.37 4.63 -29.54
C TYR A 367 40.57 4.13 -28.31
N LEU A 368 39.25 4.07 -28.55
CA LEU A 368 38.16 3.38 -27.83
C LEU A 368 37.62 4.03 -26.55
#